data_AF-W4B3W3-F1
#
_entry.id   AF-W4B3W3-F1
#
_cell.length_a   1.000
_cell.length_b   1.000
_cell.length_c   1.000
_cell.angle_alpha   90.00
_cell.angle_beta   90.00
_cell.angle_gamma   90.00
#
_symmetry.space_group_name_H-M   'P 1'
#
loop_
_entity.id
_entity.type
_entity.pdbx_description
1 polymer ?
#
loop_
_entity_poly.entity_id
_entity_poly.type
_entity_poly.pdbx_seq_one_letter_code
_entity_poly.pdbx_strand_id
1 'polypeptide(L)'
;MNVAKYFAMGFIFMFLLTGAYFGLELMEGYSIRTSMYYGIHNLGFALIAVVFLASVIIYMVIMFPLSWLLGFIPWKRSVMTLYLLLYCILWVAAGVWLFHQLYDPVYVKEYHLRIDTAIFIFGVMGLLYGWIEWLLIRRAAIKP
;
A
#
# COMPACT_ATOMS: atom_id res chain seq x y z
N MET A 1 24.80 -4.23 -7.22
CA MET A 1 23.39 -4.26 -6.77
C MET A 1 23.27 -3.28 -5.61
N ASN A 2 22.50 -2.19 -5.75
CA ASN A 2 22.45 -1.12 -4.73
C ASN A 2 21.51 -1.52 -3.58
N VAL A 3 22.03 -2.20 -2.56
CA VAL A 3 21.27 -2.68 -1.39
C VAL A 3 20.50 -1.54 -0.69
N ALA A 4 21.08 -0.34 -0.66
CA ALA A 4 20.45 0.86 -0.12
C ALA A 4 19.10 1.22 -0.77
N LYS A 5 18.91 0.88 -2.06
CA LYS A 5 17.62 1.09 -2.76
C LYS A 5 16.51 0.29 -2.09
N TYR A 6 16.74 -0.98 -1.79
CA TYR A 6 15.72 -1.85 -1.21
C TYR A 6 15.39 -1.44 0.23
N PHE A 7 16.35 -0.91 0.98
CA PHE A 7 16.05 -0.32 2.29
C PHE A 7 15.18 0.94 2.16
N ALA A 8 15.52 1.85 1.24
CA ALA A 8 14.74 3.06 1.00
C ALA A 8 13.31 2.75 0.54
N MET A 9 13.15 1.80 -0.39
CA MET A 9 11.84 1.32 -0.85
C MET A 9 11.03 0.71 0.28
N GLY A 10 11.67 0.03 1.23
CA GLY A 10 11.03 -0.47 2.44
C GLY A 10 10.42 0.66 3.28
N PHE A 11 11.19 1.71 3.57
CA PHE A 11 10.66 2.88 4.28
C PHE A 11 9.51 3.54 3.53
N ILE A 12 9.64 3.75 2.22
CA ILE A 12 8.58 4.31 1.39
C ILE A 12 7.32 3.44 1.45
N PHE A 13 7.47 2.12 1.35
CA PHE A 13 6.35 1.19 1.44
C PHE A 13 5.61 1.33 2.77
N MET A 14 6.34 1.36 3.88
CA MET A 14 5.73 1.48 5.21
C MET A 14 4.88 2.75 5.32
N PHE A 15 5.43 3.90 4.91
CA PHE A 15 4.69 5.16 4.93
C PHE A 15 3.47 5.16 4.01
N LEU A 16 3.61 4.65 2.79
CA LEU A 16 2.50 4.60 1.84
C LEU A 16 1.39 3.65 2.30
N LEU A 17 1.73 2.48 2.86
CA LEU A 17 0.74 1.49 3.29
C LEU A 17 0.01 1.98 4.53
N THR A 18 0.75 2.45 5.55
CA THR A 18 0.14 3.02 6.75
C THR A 18 -0.67 4.27 6.43
N GLY A 19 -0.19 5.12 5.51
CA GLY A 19 -0.93 6.28 5.03
C GLY A 19 -2.22 5.91 4.28
N ALA A 20 -2.18 4.89 3.42
CA ALA A 20 -3.36 4.37 2.72
C ALA A 20 -4.41 3.84 3.70
N TYR A 21 -3.97 3.02 4.65
CA TYR A 21 -4.83 2.48 5.70
C TYR A 21 -5.47 3.59 6.52
N PHE A 22 -4.67 4.55 6.99
CA PHE A 22 -5.13 5.69 7.76
C PHE A 22 -6.13 6.55 6.97
N GLY A 23 -5.86 6.79 5.69
CA GLY A 23 -6.77 7.50 4.79
C GLY A 23 -8.12 6.78 4.64
N LEU A 24 -8.10 5.45 4.49
CA LEU A 24 -9.32 4.64 4.39
C LEU A 24 -10.13 4.70 5.69
N GLU A 25 -9.47 4.55 6.83
CA GLU A 25 -10.11 4.67 8.14
C GLU A 25 -10.69 6.06 8.40
N LEU A 26 -10.03 7.14 7.95
CA LEU A 26 -10.56 8.49 8.07
C LEU A 26 -11.79 8.72 7.17
N MET A 27 -11.79 8.17 5.97
CA MET A 27 -12.87 8.39 5.01
C MET A 27 -14.10 7.50 5.27
N GLU A 28 -13.87 6.25 5.63
CA GLU A 28 -14.93 5.24 5.81
C GLU A 28 -15.11 4.89 7.29
N GLY A 29 -14.02 4.49 7.97
CA GLY A 29 -14.03 4.02 9.36
C GLY A 29 -14.54 5.05 10.37
N TYR A 30 -14.31 6.34 10.14
CA TYR A 30 -14.71 7.41 11.05
C TYR A 30 -16.23 7.59 11.17
N SER A 31 -16.99 7.10 10.19
CA SER A 31 -18.45 7.09 10.25
C SER A 31 -19.00 6.09 11.27
N ILE A 32 -18.24 5.04 11.58
CA ILE A 32 -18.64 3.97 12.50
C ILE A 32 -18.33 4.41 13.94
N ARG A 33 -19.38 4.72 14.70
CA ARG A 33 -19.26 5.22 16.09
C ARG A 33 -19.53 4.17 17.17
N THR A 34 -19.59 2.89 16.79
CA THR A 34 -19.84 1.80 17.74
C THR A 34 -18.56 1.45 18.50
N SER A 35 -18.68 1.13 19.79
CA SER A 35 -17.54 0.68 20.61
C SER A 35 -17.02 -0.71 20.22
N MET A 36 -17.81 -1.49 19.48
CA MET A 36 -17.43 -2.83 19.00
C MET A 36 -16.52 -2.78 17.77
N TYR A 37 -16.50 -1.66 17.04
CA TYR A 37 -15.61 -1.48 15.90
C TYR A 37 -14.25 -0.97 16.37
N TYR A 38 -13.20 -1.77 16.24
CA TYR A 38 -11.85 -1.42 16.66
C TYR A 38 -11.10 -0.56 15.62
N GLY A 39 -11.73 0.52 15.14
CA GLY A 39 -11.12 1.49 14.24
C GLY A 39 -10.29 2.55 14.96
N ILE A 40 -9.84 3.56 14.21
CA ILE A 40 -9.02 4.67 14.75
C ILE A 40 -9.72 5.40 15.91
N HIS A 41 -11.04 5.49 15.90
CA HIS A 41 -11.80 6.16 16.97
C HIS A 41 -11.60 5.50 18.34
N ASN A 42 -11.47 4.16 18.37
CA ASN A 42 -11.42 3.39 19.61
C ASN A 42 -9.99 2.94 19.97
N LEU A 43 -9.17 2.57 18.99
CA LEU A 43 -7.78 2.13 19.22
C LEU A 43 -6.74 3.23 19.04
N GLY A 44 -7.11 4.35 18.42
CA GLY A 44 -6.22 5.49 18.21
C GLY A 44 -4.90 5.11 17.55
N PHE A 45 -3.80 5.63 18.11
CA PHE A 45 -2.46 5.44 17.57
C PHE A 45 -1.95 3.98 17.64
N ALA A 46 -2.48 3.16 18.53
CA ALA A 46 -2.07 1.76 18.65
C ALA A 46 -2.34 0.97 17.37
N LEU A 47 -3.50 1.22 16.73
CA LEU A 47 -3.86 0.61 15.45
C LEU A 47 -2.87 1.00 14.35
N ILE A 48 -2.49 2.28 14.28
CA ILE A 48 -1.51 2.79 13.31
C ILE A 48 -0.14 2.13 13.53
N ALA A 49 0.29 1.97 14.78
CA ALA A 49 1.55 1.30 15.11
C ALA A 49 1.54 -0.18 14.70
N VAL A 50 0.43 -0.89 14.91
CA VAL A 50 0.27 -2.28 14.47
C VAL A 50 0.34 -2.38 12.95
N VAL A 51 -0.34 -1.51 12.21
CA VAL A 51 -0.31 -1.49 10.74
C VAL A 51 1.09 -1.15 10.23
N PHE A 52 1.78 -0.20 10.87
CA PHE A 52 3.17 0.14 10.55
C PHE A 52 4.10 -1.06 10.75
N LEU A 53 4.00 -1.79 11.87
CA LEU A 53 4.80 -2.99 12.10
C LEU A 53 4.44 -4.11 11.12
N ALA A 54 3.16 -4.32 10.84
CA ALA A 54 2.71 -5.30 9.84
C ALA A 54 3.27 -4.97 8.44
N SER A 55 3.38 -3.69 8.10
CA SER A 55 3.94 -3.25 6.82
C SER A 55 5.40 -3.68 6.63
N VAL A 56 6.20 -3.79 7.70
CA VAL A 56 7.57 -4.32 7.65
C VAL A 56 7.56 -5.78 7.18
N ILE A 57 6.69 -6.60 7.77
CA ILE A 57 6.59 -8.03 7.45
C ILE A 57 6.10 -8.20 6.00
N ILE A 58 5.05 -7.47 5.62
CA ILE A 58 4.51 -7.48 4.25
C ILE A 58 5.59 -7.07 3.25
N TYR A 59 6.37 -6.03 3.57
CA TYR A 59 7.46 -5.59 2.71
C TYR A 59 8.50 -6.70 2.50
N MET A 60 8.98 -7.31 3.59
CA MET A 60 10.03 -8.33 3.52
C MET A 60 9.58 -9.59 2.79
N VAL A 61 8.32 -10.00 2.94
CA VAL A 61 7.80 -11.25 2.37
C VAL A 61 7.31 -11.09 0.94
N ILE A 62 6.70 -9.96 0.60
CA ILE A 62 6.01 -9.78 -0.69
C ILE A 62 6.76 -8.77 -1.56
N MET A 63 6.92 -7.55 -1.07
CA MET A 63 7.38 -6.44 -1.90
C MET A 63 8.88 -6.51 -2.21
N PHE A 64 9.69 -6.97 -1.26
CA PHE A 64 11.13 -7.13 -1.46
C PHE A 64 11.46 -8.20 -2.50
N PRO A 65 10.94 -9.44 -2.43
CA PRO A 65 11.17 -10.44 -3.47
C PRO A 65 10.65 -10.00 -4.83
N LEU A 66 9.50 -9.32 -4.86
CA LEU A 66 8.95 -8.77 -6.10
C LEU A 66 9.88 -7.71 -6.71
N SER A 67 10.28 -6.72 -5.92
CA SER A 67 11.19 -5.64 -6.35
C SER A 67 12.55 -6.19 -6.81
N TRP A 68 13.03 -7.24 -6.17
CA TRP A 68 14.26 -7.93 -6.54
C TRP A 68 14.13 -8.70 -7.86
N LEU A 69 13.05 -9.48 -8.03
CA LEU A 69 12.74 -10.24 -9.25
C LEU A 69 12.59 -9.32 -10.46
N LEU A 70 11.91 -8.20 -10.27
CA LEU A 70 11.77 -7.14 -11.26
C LEU A 70 13.12 -6.52 -11.64
N GLY A 71 14.06 -6.42 -10.71
CA GLY A 71 15.42 -5.93 -10.95
C GLY A 71 16.21 -6.68 -12.03
N PHE A 72 15.82 -7.92 -12.37
CA PHE A 72 16.47 -8.71 -13.43
C PHE A 72 15.98 -8.39 -14.85
N ILE A 73 14.88 -7.64 -15.00
CA ILE A 73 14.26 -7.39 -16.30
C ILE A 73 15.00 -6.24 -17.02
N PRO A 74 15.42 -6.41 -18.30
CA PRO A 74 16.13 -5.37 -19.05
C PRO A 74 15.27 -4.12 -19.27
N TRP A 75 15.87 -2.96 -19.04
CA TRP A 75 15.16 -1.68 -18.95
C TRP A 75 14.75 -1.12 -20.30
N LYS A 76 13.43 -1.09 -20.56
CA LYS A 76 12.81 -0.41 -21.72
C LYS A 76 11.63 0.44 -21.27
N ARG A 77 11.36 1.53 -22.00
CA ARG A 77 10.25 2.46 -21.71
C ARG A 77 8.88 1.77 -21.67
N SER A 78 8.67 0.77 -22.52
CA SER A 78 7.45 -0.06 -22.56
C SER A 78 7.24 -0.91 -21.30
N VAL A 79 8.31 -1.25 -20.58
CA VAL A 79 8.25 -2.04 -19.35
C VAL A 79 7.81 -1.16 -18.17
N MET A 80 8.00 0.17 -18.22
CA MET A 80 7.55 1.10 -17.18
C MET A 80 6.04 1.05 -16.94
N THR A 81 5.24 1.10 -18.01
CA THR A 81 3.79 1.07 -17.91
C THR A 81 3.31 -0.22 -17.25
N LEU A 82 3.94 -1.35 -17.60
CA LEU A 82 3.63 -2.64 -17.00
C LEU A 82 3.91 -2.66 -15.50
N TYR A 83 5.01 -2.06 -15.04
CA TYR A 83 5.35 -1.95 -13.61
C TYR A 83 4.34 -1.13 -12.84
N LEU A 84 3.96 0.04 -13.37
CA LEU A 84 2.98 0.91 -12.73
C LEU A 84 1.62 0.20 -12.60
N LEU A 85 1.19 -0.49 -13.66
CA LEU A 85 -0.04 -1.27 -13.64
C LEU A 85 0.04 -2.45 -12.66
N LEU A 86 1.16 -3.17 -12.63
CA LEU A 86 1.37 -4.28 -11.70
C LEU A 86 1.23 -3.82 -10.24
N TYR A 87 1.93 -2.74 -9.86
CA TYR A 87 1.84 -2.21 -8.51
C TYR A 87 0.47 -1.63 -8.20
N CYS A 88 -0.17 -0.93 -9.15
CA CYS A 88 -1.53 -0.44 -8.98
C CYS A 88 -2.50 -1.61 -8.69
N ILE A 89 -2.47 -2.67 -9.49
CA ILE A 89 -3.35 -3.84 -9.31
C ILE A 89 -3.09 -4.53 -7.97
N LEU A 90 -1.82 -4.74 -7.60
CA LEU A 90 -1.45 -5.37 -6.34
C LEU A 90 -1.95 -4.56 -5.14
N TRP A 91 -1.78 -3.24 -5.18
CA TRP A 91 -2.25 -2.36 -4.11
C TRP A 91 -3.77 -2.30 -4.05
N VAL A 92 -4.46 -2.18 -5.19
CA VAL A 92 -5.94 -2.23 -5.24
C VAL A 92 -6.46 -3.54 -4.65
N ALA A 93 -5.86 -4.67 -5.04
CA ALA A 93 -6.23 -5.98 -4.50
C ALA A 93 -6.03 -6.04 -2.97
N ALA A 94 -4.90 -5.50 -2.48
CA ALA A 94 -4.64 -5.40 -1.05
C ALA A 94 -5.66 -4.48 -0.33
N GLY A 95 -6.01 -3.34 -0.93
CA GLY A 95 -6.99 -2.40 -0.39
C GLY A 95 -8.40 -2.99 -0.32
N VAL A 96 -8.83 -3.69 -1.38
CA VAL A 96 -10.12 -4.42 -1.41
C VAL A 96 -10.14 -5.52 -0.35
N TRP A 97 -9.07 -6.30 -0.26
CA TRP A 97 -8.96 -7.34 0.76
C TRP A 97 -9.00 -6.75 2.18
N LEU A 98 -8.25 -5.67 2.44
CA LEU A 98 -8.27 -4.96 3.72
C LEU A 98 -9.66 -4.41 4.05
N PHE A 99 -10.36 -3.82 3.08
CA PHE A 99 -11.72 -3.30 3.28
C PHE A 99 -12.66 -4.39 3.80
N HIS A 100 -12.64 -5.58 3.20
CA HIS A 100 -13.48 -6.69 3.64
C HIS A 100 -13.06 -7.30 4.97
N GLN A 101 -11.79 -7.17 5.38
CA GLN A 101 -11.32 -7.62 6.69
C GLN A 101 -11.63 -6.62 7.80
N LEU A 102 -11.62 -5.31 7.49
CA LEU A 102 -11.84 -4.24 8.45
C LEU A 102 -13.32 -3.99 8.70
N TYR A 103 -14.14 -4.06 7.65
CA TYR A 103 -15.55 -3.71 7.71
C TYR A 103 -16.41 -4.95 7.62
N ASP A 104 -17.07 -5.29 8.73
CA ASP A 104 -18.13 -6.28 8.73
C ASP A 104 -19.21 -5.90 7.70
N PRO A 105 -19.76 -6.86 6.93
CA PRO A 105 -20.86 -6.61 6.00
C PRO A 105 -22.04 -5.82 6.58
N VAL A 106 -22.32 -5.97 7.88
CA VAL A 106 -23.35 -5.20 8.59
C VAL A 106 -23.00 -3.71 8.59
N TYR A 107 -21.76 -3.34 8.93
CA TYR A 107 -21.31 -1.95 8.93
C TYR A 107 -21.27 -1.36 7.52
N VAL A 108 -20.87 -2.15 6.52
CA VAL A 108 -20.88 -1.69 5.11
C VAL A 108 -22.30 -1.29 4.69
N LYS A 109 -23.31 -2.05 5.10
CA LYS A 109 -24.71 -1.77 4.76
C LYS A 109 -25.28 -0.62 5.57
N GLU A 110 -25.03 -0.57 6.87
CA GLU A 110 -25.59 0.44 7.79
C GLU A 110 -24.99 1.83 7.56
N TYR A 111 -23.68 1.90 7.32
CA TYR A 111 -22.95 3.16 7.15
C TYR A 111 -22.70 3.50 5.68
N HIS A 112 -23.24 2.71 4.75
CA HIS A 112 -23.10 2.89 3.30
C HIS A 112 -21.64 3.03 2.85
N LEU A 113 -20.75 2.23 3.45
CA LEU A 113 -19.32 2.30 3.20
C LEU A 113 -19.01 1.94 1.74
N ARG A 114 -18.06 2.65 1.16
CA ARG A 114 -17.77 2.55 -0.27
C ARG A 114 -16.45 1.84 -0.52
N ILE A 115 -16.52 0.65 -1.11
CA ILE A 115 -15.31 -0.08 -1.55
C ILE A 115 -14.49 0.72 -2.57
N ASP A 116 -15.14 1.61 -3.33
CA ASP A 116 -14.50 2.50 -4.30
C ASP A 116 -13.40 3.37 -3.67
N THR A 117 -13.55 3.78 -2.41
CA THR A 117 -12.54 4.62 -1.75
C THR A 117 -11.28 3.82 -1.43
N ALA A 118 -11.42 2.55 -1.03
CA ALA A 118 -10.28 1.65 -0.90
C ALA A 118 -9.57 1.44 -2.24
N ILE A 119 -10.32 1.19 -3.32
CA ILE A 119 -9.76 1.06 -4.67
C ILE A 119 -8.99 2.32 -5.07
N PHE A 120 -9.57 3.49 -4.85
CA PHE A 120 -8.96 4.77 -5.23
C PHE A 120 -7.69 5.06 -4.41
N ILE A 121 -7.76 5.01 -3.09
CA ILE A 121 -6.64 5.32 -2.20
C ILE A 121 -5.48 4.36 -2.48
N PHE A 122 -5.74 3.05 -2.46
CA PHE A 122 -4.68 2.08 -2.65
C PHE A 122 -4.14 2.08 -4.08
N GLY A 123 -4.99 2.28 -5.09
CA GLY A 123 -4.53 2.42 -6.48
C GLY A 123 -3.59 3.61 -6.67
N VAL A 124 -3.91 4.77 -6.11
CA VAL A 124 -3.03 5.95 -6.15
C VAL A 124 -1.69 5.66 -5.45
N MET A 125 -1.72 5.01 -4.28
CA MET A 125 -0.50 4.68 -3.54
C MET A 125 0.36 3.63 -4.27
N GLY A 126 -0.26 2.66 -4.94
CA GLY A 126 0.44 1.68 -5.77
C GLY A 126 1.13 2.32 -6.99
N LEU A 127 0.46 3.27 -7.65
CA LEU A 127 1.07 4.06 -8.73
C LEU A 127 2.24 4.89 -8.23
N LEU A 128 2.10 5.56 -7.08
CA LEU A 128 3.19 6.33 -6.47
C LEU A 128 4.38 5.45 -6.11
N TYR A 129 4.13 4.29 -5.50
CA TYR A 129 5.18 3.33 -5.15
C TYR A 129 5.96 2.86 -6.40
N GLY A 130 5.25 2.42 -7.44
CA GLY A 130 5.86 1.98 -8.69
C GLY A 130 6.63 3.09 -9.40
N TRP A 131 6.13 4.33 -9.34
CA TRP A 131 6.81 5.49 -9.91
C TRP A 131 8.12 5.81 -9.19
N ILE A 132 8.13 5.78 -7.86
CA ILE A 132 9.34 6.03 -7.06
C ILE A 132 10.37 4.92 -7.30
N GLU A 133 9.94 3.66 -7.35
CA GLU A 133 10.84 2.57 -7.67
C GLU A 133 11.48 2.78 -9.05
N TRP A 134 10.67 3.14 -10.04
CA TRP A 134 11.15 3.40 -11.39
C TRP A 134 12.21 4.50 -11.44
N LEU A 135 11.98 5.61 -10.73
CA LEU A 135 12.94 6.71 -10.61
C LEU A 135 14.27 6.24 -9.99
N LEU A 136 14.21 5.42 -8.94
CA LEU A 136 15.41 4.93 -8.26
C LEU A 136 16.20 3.95 -9.13
N ILE A 137 15.54 3.06 -9.87
CA ILE A 137 16.24 2.14 -10.77
C ILE A 137 16.86 2.88 -11.94
N ARG A 138 16.13 3.83 -12.55
CA ARG A 138 16.68 4.68 -13.62
C ARG A 138 17.95 5.40 -13.16
N ARG A 139 17.95 5.97 -11.95
CA ARG A 139 19.14 6.65 -11.40
C ARG A 139 20.31 5.69 -11.15
N ALA A 140 20.02 4.46 -10.70
CA ALA A 140 21.06 3.45 -10.51
C ALA A 140 21.68 2.96 -11.83
N ALA A 141 20.93 2.97 -12.93
CA ALA A 141 21.43 2.59 -14.26
C ALA A 141 22.26 3.68 -14.97
N ILE A 142 22.20 4.94 -14.51
CA ILE A 142 22.91 6.08 -15.12
C ILE A 142 24.28 6.34 -14.46
N LYS A 143 24.55 5.78 -13.27
CA LYS A 143 25.88 5.86 -12.67
C LYS A 143 26.82 4.86 -13.36
N PRO A 144 27.92 5.31 -13.99
CA PRO A 144 28.91 4.43 -14.61
C PRO A 144 29.65 3.58 -13.56
#